data_AF-A0A4V1ZW50-F1
#
_entry.id   AF-A0A4V1ZW50-F1
#
_cell.length_a   1.000
_cell.length_b   1.000
_cell.length_c   1.000
_cell.angle_alpha   90.00
_cell.angle_beta   90.00
_cell.angle_gamma   90.00
#
_symmetry.space_group_name_H-M   'P 1'
#
loop_
_entity.id
_entity.type
_entity.pdbx_description
1 polymer ?
#
loop_
_entity_poly.entity_id
_entity_poly.type
_entity_poly.pdbx_seq_one_letter_code
_entity_poly.pdbx_strand_id
1 'polypeptide(L)'
;MKTTYSKVIIALITVAGLSVSSCKKTLTEQNLGGITPDAVYTTPAGFESLVNATYSYTRWWYGKEYGISLTEMGTDIWTSGTGDVFPELTNYTANLQANQAAIGIEWKQFYTAINLCNAGISRIGNSGMTAALQKTREGELRFLRAFYYWHIVETWGGVHLTTTETAGVAVTANRTSVDKFYEQIIADLKVAVTNLPTTTTDYGRITQGGAKAFLARIYLTRNMNQEAASLSADVIKNYGYQLQTNYADLWKMDNLQNKEIVWSIHYSPNLTLNDRLDALLYPTGHPNGGNNSHLLFVMKYDNLPGLARDINNGRPYNRYMPTLFLLNLFNETIDARYEGSFKMAYYCNTTVAPAGIAIGDTAVYTTKNIVPATVRATKKYQIYDRNDIYNANGTSKNRLQYVALKKFM
;
A
#
# COMPACT_ATOMS: atom_id res chain seq x y z
N MET A 1 -18.33 34.20 79.03
CA MET A 1 -18.60 33.95 77.60
C MET A 1 -17.46 34.31 76.64
N LYS A 2 -16.57 35.29 76.90
CA LYS A 2 -15.51 35.70 75.93
C LYS A 2 -14.32 34.72 75.75
N THR A 3 -14.04 33.83 76.70
CA THR A 3 -12.89 32.90 76.64
C THR A 3 -13.17 31.59 75.90
N THR A 4 -14.43 31.20 75.72
CA THR A 4 -14.80 29.95 75.03
C THR A 4 -14.77 30.10 73.51
N TYR A 5 -15.16 31.26 72.97
CA TYR A 5 -15.13 31.53 71.53
C TYR A 5 -13.71 31.66 70.96
N SER A 6 -12.75 32.13 71.76
CA SER A 6 -11.34 32.25 71.33
C SER A 6 -10.68 30.89 71.11
N LYS A 7 -11.00 29.89 71.95
CA LYS A 7 -10.47 28.51 71.79
C LYS A 7 -11.08 27.78 70.58
N VAL A 8 -12.35 28.05 70.26
CA VAL A 8 -13.04 27.48 69.09
C VAL A 8 -12.52 28.08 67.78
N ILE A 9 -12.23 29.39 67.76
CA ILE A 9 -11.65 30.06 66.57
C ILE A 9 -10.21 29.59 66.32
N ILE A 10 -9.39 29.42 67.37
CA ILE A 10 -8.02 28.88 67.23
C ILE A 10 -8.05 27.42 66.74
N ALA A 11 -8.99 26.60 67.24
CA ALA A 11 -9.16 25.21 66.77
C ALA A 11 -9.60 25.15 65.29
N LEU A 12 -10.52 26.02 64.85
CA LEU A 12 -10.97 26.11 63.45
C LEU A 12 -9.88 26.60 62.50
N ILE A 13 -9.02 27.55 62.93
CA ILE A 13 -7.88 28.02 62.13
C ILE A 13 -6.78 26.95 62.03
N THR A 14 -6.59 26.14 63.09
CA THR A 14 -5.60 25.05 63.09
C THR A 14 -6.03 23.88 62.21
N VAL A 15 -7.34 23.58 62.14
CA VAL A 15 -7.91 22.56 61.24
C VAL A 15 -7.92 23.04 59.78
N ALA A 16 -8.12 24.34 59.53
CA ALA A 16 -8.02 24.92 58.18
C ALA A 16 -6.56 24.98 57.67
N GLY A 17 -5.55 25.10 58.54
CA GLY A 17 -4.14 25.09 58.16
C GLY A 17 -3.61 23.71 57.70
N LEU A 18 -4.28 22.62 58.05
CA LEU A 18 -3.88 21.25 57.72
C LEU A 18 -4.36 20.77 56.33
N SER A 19 -5.13 21.58 55.60
CA SER A 19 -5.68 21.22 54.28
C SER A 19 -4.93 21.81 53.09
N VAL A 20 -3.81 22.51 53.31
CA VAL A 20 -2.95 23.08 52.24
C VAL A 20 -1.66 22.30 51.98
N SER A 21 -1.45 21.14 52.61
CA SER A 21 -0.47 20.14 52.17
C SER A 21 -1.00 19.33 50.97
N SER A 22 -1.33 20.04 49.89
CA SER A 22 -1.52 19.44 48.57
C SER A 22 -0.18 18.84 48.15
N CYS A 23 -0.15 17.53 47.95
CA CYS A 23 0.98 16.81 47.40
C CYS A 23 1.40 17.44 46.06
N LYS A 24 2.47 18.25 46.06
CA LYS A 24 3.23 18.66 44.86
C LYS A 24 4.00 17.50 44.22
N LYS A 25 3.47 16.28 44.28
CA LYS A 25 3.95 15.16 43.48
C LYS A 25 2.87 14.88 42.44
N THR A 26 2.95 15.57 41.31
CA THR A 26 2.35 15.08 40.07
C THR A 26 2.70 13.60 39.99
N LEU A 27 1.68 12.73 39.87
CA LEU A 27 1.90 11.34 39.53
C LEU A 27 2.58 11.32 38.17
N THR A 28 3.91 11.19 38.17
CA THR A 28 4.61 10.65 37.00
C THR A 28 4.20 9.19 36.90
N GLU A 29 3.19 8.93 36.07
CA GLU A 29 2.89 7.57 35.62
C GLU A 29 4.15 7.01 34.94
N GLN A 30 4.94 6.27 35.71
CA GLN A 30 5.98 5.44 35.14
C GLN A 30 5.32 4.13 34.73
N ASN A 31 5.36 3.84 33.43
CA ASN A 31 4.98 2.53 32.93
C ASN A 31 6.03 1.50 33.40
N LEU A 32 5.82 0.92 34.58
CA LEU A 32 6.72 -0.07 35.19
C LEU A 32 6.70 -1.42 34.45
N GLY A 33 5.74 -1.65 33.54
CA GLY A 33 5.56 -2.92 32.83
C GLY A 33 5.90 -2.90 31.33
N GLY A 34 6.17 -1.72 30.75
CA GLY A 34 6.44 -1.55 29.32
C GLY A 34 7.80 -0.90 29.08
N ILE A 35 8.60 -1.46 28.18
CA ILE A 35 9.80 -0.79 27.69
C ILE A 35 9.33 0.50 27.00
N THR A 36 9.69 1.66 27.54
CA THR A 36 9.29 2.94 26.95
C THR A 36 9.99 3.14 25.60
N PRO A 37 9.37 3.84 24.63
CA PRO A 37 10.05 4.21 23.38
C PRO A 37 11.42 4.87 23.63
N ASP A 38 11.52 5.66 24.71
CA ASP A 38 12.77 6.30 25.15
C ASP A 38 13.86 5.29 25.52
N ALA A 39 13.50 4.15 26.12
CA ALA A 39 14.44 3.08 26.45
C ALA A 39 14.74 2.16 25.25
N VAL A 40 13.75 1.89 24.37
CA VAL A 40 13.94 0.99 23.21
C VAL A 40 14.87 1.65 22.16
N TYR A 41 14.59 2.91 21.80
CA TYR A 41 15.22 3.56 20.65
C TYR A 41 16.64 4.10 20.93
N THR A 42 17.19 3.87 22.12
CA THR A 42 18.59 4.22 22.43
C THR A 42 19.58 3.09 22.15
N THR A 43 19.07 1.90 21.80
CA THR A 43 19.90 0.75 21.43
C THR A 43 19.90 0.54 19.92
N PRO A 44 21.01 0.06 19.31
CA PRO A 44 21.05 -0.20 17.87
C PRO A 44 19.93 -1.14 17.40
N ALA A 45 19.67 -2.22 18.16
CA ALA A 45 18.65 -3.20 17.82
C ALA A 45 17.23 -2.62 17.93
N GLY A 46 16.95 -1.86 18.99
CA GLY A 46 15.65 -1.20 19.17
C GLY A 46 15.41 -0.09 18.17
N PHE A 47 16.45 0.63 17.74
CA PHE A 47 16.31 1.64 16.68
C PHE A 47 16.15 0.99 15.30
N GLU A 48 16.81 -0.14 15.04
CA GLU A 48 16.61 -0.91 13.80
C GLU A 48 15.16 -1.43 13.67
N SER A 49 14.54 -1.85 14.78
CA SER A 49 13.13 -2.27 14.75
C SER A 49 12.18 -1.10 14.43
N LEU A 50 12.48 0.12 14.89
CA LEU A 50 11.77 1.34 14.47
C LEU A 50 11.86 1.55 12.96
N VAL A 51 13.07 1.46 12.40
CA VAL A 51 13.27 1.65 10.95
C VAL A 51 12.50 0.59 10.18
N ASN A 52 12.62 -0.68 10.55
CA ASN A 52 11.87 -1.78 9.91
C ASN A 52 10.36 -1.58 10.00
N ALA A 53 9.86 -1.09 11.14
CA ALA A 53 8.45 -0.80 11.33
C ALA A 53 7.97 0.29 10.36
N THR A 54 8.77 1.32 10.05
CA THR A 54 8.39 2.31 9.03
C THR A 54 8.14 1.66 7.67
N TYR A 55 9.03 0.79 7.17
CA TYR A 55 8.81 0.07 5.91
C TYR A 55 7.54 -0.77 5.90
N SER A 56 7.15 -1.34 7.04
CA SER A 56 5.96 -2.21 7.10
C SER A 56 4.68 -1.50 6.67
N TYR A 57 4.59 -0.17 6.87
CA TYR A 57 3.42 0.61 6.51
C TYR A 57 3.22 0.77 4.99
N THR A 58 4.27 0.55 4.19
CA THR A 58 4.14 0.56 2.72
C THR A 58 3.17 -0.50 2.20
N ARG A 59 2.96 -1.58 2.97
CA ARG A 59 2.06 -2.70 2.65
C ARG A 59 0.58 -2.40 2.77
N TRP A 60 0.19 -1.27 3.40
CA TRP A 60 -1.20 -0.82 3.41
C TRP A 60 -1.62 -0.39 2.02
N TRP A 61 -0.79 0.46 1.43
CA TRP A 61 -1.03 0.96 0.09
C TRP A 61 -0.76 -0.07 -1.01
N TYR A 62 0.36 -0.79 -0.93
CA TYR A 62 0.78 -1.71 -1.98
C TYR A 62 0.55 -3.15 -1.59
N GLY A 63 -0.38 -3.82 -2.28
CA GLY A 63 -0.67 -5.25 -2.11
C GLY A 63 -2.01 -5.56 -1.46
N LYS A 64 -2.82 -4.54 -1.20
CA LYS A 64 -4.14 -4.62 -0.56
C LYS A 64 -5.22 -3.93 -1.38
N GLU A 65 -6.46 -4.25 -1.04
CA GLU A 65 -7.66 -3.73 -1.71
C GLU A 65 -7.85 -2.22 -1.49
N TYR A 66 -7.56 -1.69 -0.30
CA TYR A 66 -7.75 -0.27 0.01
C TYR A 66 -6.84 0.66 -0.82
N GLY A 67 -5.54 0.38 -0.89
CA GLY A 67 -4.65 1.17 -1.75
C GLY A 67 -5.01 1.05 -3.24
N ILE A 68 -5.39 -0.15 -3.72
CA ILE A 68 -5.79 -0.35 -5.12
C ILE A 68 -7.09 0.38 -5.46
N SER A 69 -8.07 0.40 -4.55
CA SER A 69 -9.32 1.14 -4.75
C SER A 69 -9.14 2.66 -4.80
N LEU A 70 -8.04 3.19 -4.25
CA LEU A 70 -7.70 4.62 -4.30
C LEU A 70 -6.77 5.01 -5.46
N THR A 71 -6.16 4.05 -6.15
CA THR A 71 -5.12 4.31 -7.17
C THR A 71 -5.49 3.87 -8.57
N GLU A 72 -6.03 2.66 -8.71
CA GLU A 72 -6.32 2.06 -10.01
C GLU A 72 -7.79 2.23 -10.41
N MET A 73 -8.67 2.34 -9.42
CA MET A 73 -10.11 2.52 -9.63
C MET A 73 -10.45 3.99 -9.87
N GLY A 74 -11.58 4.24 -10.53
CA GLY A 74 -11.96 5.60 -10.93
C GLY A 74 -11.26 6.09 -12.21
N THR A 75 -10.58 5.18 -12.91
CA THR A 75 -9.91 5.44 -14.19
C THR A 75 -10.71 4.85 -15.36
N ASP A 76 -10.24 5.05 -16.59
CA ASP A 76 -10.80 4.46 -17.79
C ASP A 76 -10.29 3.04 -18.10
N ILE A 77 -9.33 2.51 -17.32
CA ILE A 77 -8.72 1.20 -17.57
C ILE A 77 -9.31 0.06 -16.73
N TRP A 78 -9.85 0.34 -15.55
CA TRP A 78 -10.49 -0.64 -14.67
C TRP A 78 -11.89 -0.20 -14.25
N THR A 79 -12.80 -1.15 -14.05
CA THR A 79 -14.17 -0.91 -13.56
C THR A 79 -14.59 -2.01 -12.59
N SER A 80 -15.68 -1.78 -11.83
CA SER A 80 -16.21 -2.74 -10.86
C SER A 80 -16.55 -4.08 -11.51
N GLY A 81 -16.01 -5.17 -10.97
CA GLY A 81 -16.61 -6.50 -11.09
C GLY A 81 -17.86 -6.61 -10.21
N THR A 82 -18.53 -7.76 -10.22
CA THR A 82 -19.67 -8.01 -9.33
C THR A 82 -19.26 -8.05 -7.85
N GLY A 83 -18.01 -8.41 -7.57
CA GLY A 83 -17.47 -8.47 -6.22
C GLY A 83 -16.90 -7.17 -5.68
N ASP A 84 -16.98 -6.04 -6.39
CA ASP A 84 -16.47 -4.75 -5.89
C ASP A 84 -17.15 -4.35 -4.57
N VAL A 85 -16.36 -4.09 -3.53
CA VAL A 85 -16.85 -3.67 -2.20
C VAL A 85 -16.67 -2.18 -1.95
N PHE A 86 -16.03 -1.45 -2.89
CA PHE A 86 -15.89 0.00 -2.85
C PHE A 86 -16.33 0.65 -4.17
N PRO A 87 -17.53 0.35 -4.69
CA PRO A 87 -17.98 0.85 -5.98
C PRO A 87 -18.08 2.38 -6.05
N GLU A 88 -18.18 3.08 -4.91
CA GLU A 88 -18.16 4.53 -4.83
C GLU A 88 -16.80 5.13 -5.19
N LEU A 89 -15.70 4.42 -4.90
CA LEU A 89 -14.34 4.80 -5.30
C LEU A 89 -14.09 4.49 -6.78
N THR A 90 -14.81 3.51 -7.33
CA THR A 90 -14.70 3.16 -8.76
C THR A 90 -15.52 4.08 -9.66
N ASN A 91 -16.71 4.48 -9.22
CA ASN A 91 -17.68 5.18 -10.07
C ASN A 91 -17.89 6.66 -9.68
N TYR A 92 -17.22 7.16 -8.63
CA TYR A 92 -17.36 8.53 -8.10
C TYR A 92 -18.82 8.98 -7.97
N THR A 93 -19.67 8.10 -7.42
CA THR A 93 -21.09 8.41 -7.25
C THR A 93 -21.30 9.43 -6.14
N ALA A 94 -22.52 9.98 -6.04
CA ALA A 94 -22.90 10.88 -4.95
C ALA A 94 -22.75 10.26 -3.53
N ASN A 95 -22.62 8.92 -3.44
CA ASN A 95 -22.44 8.20 -2.19
C ASN A 95 -20.95 8.10 -1.77
N LEU A 96 -20.02 8.67 -2.53
CA LEU A 96 -18.64 8.79 -2.10
C LEU A 96 -18.54 9.77 -0.93
N GLN A 97 -18.20 9.24 0.25
CA GLN A 97 -18.17 9.97 1.51
C GLN A 97 -16.83 9.79 2.22
N ALA A 98 -16.48 10.71 3.13
CA ALA A 98 -15.21 10.66 3.85
C ALA A 98 -15.07 9.46 4.82
N ASN A 99 -16.19 8.81 5.18
CA ASN A 99 -16.21 7.65 6.07
C ASN A 99 -16.02 6.30 5.35
N GLN A 100 -15.75 6.31 4.04
CA GLN A 100 -15.41 5.09 3.32
C GLN A 100 -14.14 4.47 3.93
N ALA A 101 -14.18 3.16 4.20
CA ALA A 101 -13.16 2.49 5.00
C ALA A 101 -11.74 2.66 4.43
N ALA A 102 -11.59 2.52 3.11
CA ALA A 102 -10.29 2.70 2.44
C ALA A 102 -9.70 4.10 2.68
N ILE A 103 -10.52 5.16 2.59
CA ILE A 103 -10.07 6.55 2.80
C ILE A 103 -9.60 6.75 4.24
N GLY A 104 -10.42 6.38 5.22
CA GLY A 104 -10.13 6.63 6.64
C GLY A 104 -8.97 5.78 7.17
N ILE A 105 -8.87 4.52 6.71
CA ILE A 105 -7.82 3.61 7.15
C ILE A 105 -6.48 4.04 6.56
N GLU A 106 -6.36 4.25 5.24
CA GLU A 106 -5.08 4.65 4.62
C GLU A 106 -4.56 5.97 5.20
N TRP A 107 -5.45 6.94 5.41
CA TRP A 107 -5.13 8.19 6.11
C TRP A 107 -4.46 7.92 7.47
N LYS A 108 -5.13 7.11 8.31
CA LYS A 108 -4.62 6.79 9.66
C LYS A 108 -3.26 6.11 9.60
N GLN A 109 -3.08 5.15 8.70
CA GLN A 109 -1.85 4.37 8.61
C GLN A 109 -0.68 5.21 8.10
N PHE A 110 -0.90 6.10 7.13
CA PHE A 110 0.15 7.01 6.66
C PHE A 110 0.58 8.04 7.69
N TYR A 111 -0.34 8.67 8.43
CA TYR A 111 0.06 9.57 9.51
C TYR A 111 0.76 8.83 10.65
N THR A 112 0.38 7.58 10.93
CA THR A 112 1.11 6.74 11.89
C THR A 112 2.55 6.48 11.41
N ALA A 113 2.72 6.14 10.13
CA ALA A 113 4.03 5.91 9.53
C ALA A 113 4.90 7.18 9.52
N ILE A 114 4.30 8.34 9.20
CA ILE A 114 4.97 9.65 9.25
C ILE A 114 5.43 9.98 10.66
N ASN A 115 4.58 9.75 11.67
CA ASN A 115 4.96 9.99 13.06
C ASN A 115 6.14 9.09 13.48
N LEU A 116 6.15 7.83 13.05
CA LEU A 116 7.26 6.92 13.31
C LEU A 116 8.54 7.36 12.59
N CYS A 117 8.44 7.86 11.35
CA CYS A 117 9.57 8.46 10.65
C CYS A 117 10.10 9.70 11.38
N ASN A 118 9.19 10.57 11.87
CA ASN A 118 9.56 11.77 12.64
C ASN A 118 10.28 11.40 13.94
N ALA A 119 9.80 10.39 14.67
CA ALA A 119 10.44 9.87 15.87
C ALA A 119 11.83 9.30 15.56
N GLY A 120 11.96 8.52 14.48
CA GLY A 120 13.26 8.02 14.03
C GLY A 120 14.23 9.16 13.75
N ILE A 121 13.83 10.11 12.91
CA ILE A 121 14.69 11.24 12.50
C ILE A 121 15.10 12.10 13.71
N SER A 122 14.19 12.37 14.65
CA SER A 122 14.50 13.20 15.83
C SER A 122 15.41 12.48 16.84
N ARG A 123 15.33 11.15 16.93
CA ARG A 123 16.03 10.35 17.95
C ARG A 123 17.32 9.69 17.46
N ILE A 124 17.59 9.70 16.15
CA ILE A 124 18.67 8.90 15.54
C ILE A 124 20.06 9.18 16.10
N GLY A 125 20.32 10.42 16.56
CA GLY A 125 21.60 10.78 17.18
C GLY A 125 21.93 9.97 18.45
N ASN A 126 20.90 9.49 19.15
CA ASN A 126 21.02 8.71 20.39
C ASN A 126 20.75 7.21 20.18
N SER A 127 20.70 6.73 18.93
CA SER A 127 20.37 5.34 18.59
C SER A 127 21.41 4.29 19.04
N GLY A 128 22.60 4.73 19.49
CA GLY A 128 23.75 3.86 19.75
C GLY A 128 24.38 3.26 18.49
N MET A 129 23.86 3.56 17.29
CA MET A 129 24.41 3.12 16.01
C MET A 129 25.70 3.88 15.65
N THR A 130 26.50 3.31 14.75
CA THR A 130 27.65 4.01 14.17
C THR A 130 27.19 5.20 13.32
N ALA A 131 28.02 6.25 13.22
CA ALA A 131 27.67 7.44 12.44
C ALA A 131 27.34 7.13 10.95
N ALA A 132 28.02 6.14 10.35
CA ALA A 132 27.73 5.69 8.99
C ALA A 132 26.35 5.04 8.88
N LEU A 133 25.98 4.19 9.85
CA LEU A 133 24.68 3.55 9.89
C LEU A 133 23.57 4.56 10.19
N GLN A 134 23.81 5.50 11.11
CA GLN A 134 22.88 6.60 11.38
C GLN A 134 22.55 7.39 10.10
N LYS A 135 23.56 7.79 9.31
CA LYS A 135 23.33 8.47 8.03
C LYS A 135 22.46 7.63 7.10
N THR A 136 22.80 6.35 6.93
CA THR A 136 22.05 5.43 6.06
C THR A 136 20.58 5.34 6.52
N ARG A 137 20.34 5.10 7.81
CA ARG A 137 18.99 4.98 8.38
C ARG A 137 18.21 6.29 8.34
N GLU A 138 18.86 7.44 8.51
CA GLU A 138 18.22 8.74 8.28
C GLU A 138 17.75 8.86 6.83
N GLY A 139 18.57 8.44 5.87
CA GLY A 139 18.21 8.43 4.45
C GLY A 139 16.97 7.56 4.17
N GLU A 140 16.90 6.38 4.78
CA GLU A 140 15.74 5.49 4.68
C GLU A 140 14.47 6.12 5.28
N LEU A 141 14.56 6.65 6.50
CA LEU A 141 13.43 7.28 7.20
C LEU A 141 12.89 8.50 6.44
N ARG A 142 13.77 9.32 5.87
CA ARG A 142 13.38 10.48 5.07
C ARG A 142 12.77 10.08 3.73
N PHE A 143 13.32 9.08 3.05
CA PHE A 143 12.70 8.54 1.85
C PHE A 143 11.28 8.06 2.14
N LEU A 144 11.08 7.29 3.21
CA LEU A 144 9.77 6.76 3.58
C LEU A 144 8.80 7.90 3.98
N ARG A 145 9.26 8.90 4.74
CA ARG A 145 8.42 10.07 5.05
C ARG A 145 7.99 10.82 3.78
N ALA A 146 8.90 11.03 2.83
CA ALA A 146 8.59 11.63 1.54
C ALA A 146 7.59 10.77 0.74
N PHE A 147 7.77 9.46 0.75
CA PHE A 147 6.87 8.50 0.11
C PHE A 147 5.44 8.56 0.70
N TYR A 148 5.29 8.60 2.02
CA TYR A 148 3.96 8.74 2.65
C TYR A 148 3.34 10.10 2.37
N TYR A 149 4.13 11.18 2.44
CA TYR A 149 3.64 12.51 2.11
C TYR A 149 3.20 12.65 0.66
N TRP A 150 3.89 12.00 -0.27
CA TRP A 150 3.49 11.98 -1.67
C TRP A 150 2.12 11.34 -1.84
N HIS A 151 1.89 10.16 -1.27
CA HIS A 151 0.55 9.55 -1.33
C HIS A 151 -0.51 10.40 -0.65
N ILE A 152 -0.17 11.05 0.47
CA ILE A 152 -1.11 11.94 1.17
C ILE A 152 -1.52 13.10 0.28
N VAL A 153 -0.56 13.83 -0.29
CA VAL A 153 -0.87 15.05 -1.05
C VAL A 153 -1.57 14.72 -2.38
N GLU A 154 -1.24 13.61 -3.02
CA GLU A 154 -1.91 13.18 -4.26
C GLU A 154 -3.34 12.70 -4.01
N THR A 155 -3.63 12.14 -2.83
CA THR A 155 -4.97 11.58 -2.52
C THR A 155 -5.89 12.62 -1.87
N TRP A 156 -5.39 13.42 -0.94
CA TRP A 156 -6.20 14.36 -0.13
C TRP A 156 -5.88 15.83 -0.38
N GLY A 157 -4.91 16.15 -1.24
CA GLY A 157 -4.45 17.51 -1.46
C GLY A 157 -3.74 18.09 -0.23
N GLY A 158 -3.77 19.42 -0.11
CA GLY A 158 -3.12 20.14 1.00
C GLY A 158 -3.84 19.93 2.33
N VAL A 159 -3.23 19.16 3.23
CA VAL A 159 -3.77 18.78 4.56
C VAL A 159 -2.73 18.99 5.66
N HIS A 160 -2.80 18.27 6.78
CA HIS A 160 -1.87 18.44 7.91
C HIS A 160 -0.45 17.99 7.53
N LEU A 161 0.55 18.83 7.81
CA LEU A 161 1.97 18.53 7.59
C LEU A 161 2.72 18.75 8.90
N THR A 162 3.54 17.79 9.30
CA THR A 162 4.36 17.84 10.53
C THR A 162 5.66 17.07 10.36
N THR A 163 6.78 17.72 10.64
CA THR A 163 8.10 17.06 10.60
C THR A 163 8.59 16.67 11.98
N THR A 164 7.73 16.78 13.00
CA THR A 164 8.04 16.51 14.40
C THR A 164 7.23 15.34 14.91
N GLU A 165 7.82 14.58 15.82
CA GLU A 165 7.14 13.52 16.56
C GLU A 165 5.97 14.14 17.37
N THR A 166 4.82 13.48 17.35
CA THR A 166 3.66 13.88 18.13
C THR A 166 3.95 13.66 19.62
N ALA A 167 3.97 14.76 20.38
CA ALA A 167 4.03 14.74 21.84
C ALA A 167 2.67 15.15 22.41
N GLY A 168 1.92 14.18 22.95
CA GLY A 168 0.62 14.41 23.58
C GLY A 168 -0.54 14.58 22.61
N VAL A 169 -1.67 15.08 23.13
CA VAL A 169 -2.92 15.20 22.37
C VAL A 169 -2.90 16.48 21.52
N ALA A 170 -3.13 16.32 20.22
CA ALA A 170 -3.38 17.43 19.31
C ALA A 170 -4.90 17.64 19.14
N VAL A 171 -5.38 18.83 19.51
CA VAL A 171 -6.80 19.22 19.38
C VAL A 171 -7.06 20.23 18.26
N THR A 172 -6.01 20.60 17.52
CA THR A 172 -6.09 21.53 16.39
C THR A 172 -5.73 20.80 15.10
N ALA A 173 -6.48 21.09 14.04
CA ALA A 173 -6.19 20.63 12.70
C ALA A 173 -5.91 21.83 11.80
N ASN A 174 -4.81 21.78 11.05
CA ASN A 174 -4.45 22.80 10.07
C ASN A 174 -4.32 22.16 8.69
N ARG A 175 -4.55 22.96 7.66
CA ARG A 175 -4.23 22.60 6.28
C ARG A 175 -2.98 23.35 5.85
N THR A 176 -2.07 22.63 5.23
CA THR A 176 -0.83 23.13 4.63
C THR A 176 -0.97 23.02 3.12
N SER A 177 -0.45 23.98 2.36
CA SER A 177 -0.60 23.98 0.90
C SER A 177 0.12 22.80 0.24
N VAL A 178 -0.36 22.37 -0.93
CA VAL A 178 0.27 21.32 -1.75
C VAL A 178 1.75 21.63 -1.99
N ASP A 179 2.09 22.88 -2.29
CA ASP A 179 3.48 23.28 -2.53
C ASP A 179 4.39 23.02 -1.32
N LYS A 180 3.90 23.23 -0.09
CA LYS A 180 4.67 22.96 1.13
C LYS A 180 4.89 21.46 1.37
N PHE A 181 3.97 20.59 0.94
CA PHE A 181 4.23 19.15 0.91
C PHE A 181 5.37 18.83 -0.05
N TYR A 182 5.34 19.37 -1.27
CA TYR A 182 6.37 19.12 -2.26
C TYR A 182 7.74 19.69 -1.88
N GLU A 183 7.80 20.84 -1.22
CA GLU A 183 9.04 21.36 -0.62
C GLU A 183 9.63 20.35 0.38
N GLN A 184 8.80 19.82 1.29
CA GLN A 184 9.24 18.85 2.30
C GLN A 184 9.65 17.50 1.67
N ILE A 185 8.86 16.99 0.71
CA ILE A 185 9.14 15.75 -0.03
C ILE A 185 10.50 15.85 -0.74
N ILE A 186 10.73 16.93 -1.48
CA ILE A 186 11.99 17.14 -2.22
C ILE A 186 13.17 17.28 -1.25
N ALA A 187 13.00 18.00 -0.14
CA ALA A 187 14.05 18.14 0.88
C ALA A 187 14.45 16.79 1.47
N ASP A 188 13.48 15.96 1.86
CA ASP A 188 13.73 14.63 2.40
C ASP A 188 14.38 13.69 1.37
N LEU A 189 13.92 13.71 0.12
CA LEU A 189 14.50 12.89 -0.94
C LEU A 189 15.94 13.29 -1.29
N LYS A 190 16.29 14.58 -1.22
CA LYS A 190 17.69 15.03 -1.41
C LYS A 190 18.63 14.46 -0.33
N VAL A 191 18.18 14.45 0.93
CA VAL A 191 18.95 13.82 2.01
C VAL A 191 19.04 12.32 1.81
N ALA A 192 17.93 11.66 1.44
CA ALA A 192 17.92 10.23 1.12
C ALA A 192 18.94 9.89 0.01
N VAL A 193 18.91 10.61 -1.11
CA VAL A 193 19.88 10.43 -2.21
C VAL A 193 21.32 10.60 -1.74
N THR A 194 21.58 11.55 -0.85
CA THR A 194 22.93 11.82 -0.34
C THR A 194 23.42 10.70 0.59
N ASN A 195 22.55 10.18 1.45
CA ASN A 195 22.94 9.31 2.55
C ASN A 195 22.81 7.81 2.25
N LEU A 196 21.96 7.42 1.30
CA LEU A 196 21.71 6.02 0.99
C LEU A 196 22.89 5.40 0.21
N PRO A 197 23.22 4.12 0.44
CA PRO A 197 24.20 3.40 -0.36
C PRO A 197 23.65 3.10 -1.75
N THR A 198 24.54 2.90 -2.71
CA THR A 198 24.18 2.50 -4.08
C THR A 198 23.57 1.10 -4.15
N THR A 199 24.02 0.19 -3.27
CA THR A 199 23.57 -1.20 -3.18
C THR A 199 23.42 -1.62 -1.72
N THR A 200 22.62 -2.66 -1.47
CA THR A 200 22.44 -3.28 -0.15
C THR A 200 22.29 -4.79 -0.31
N THR A 201 22.78 -5.56 0.66
CA THR A 201 22.51 -7.01 0.74
C THR A 201 21.15 -7.31 1.38
N ASP A 202 20.57 -6.36 2.10
CA ASP A 202 19.23 -6.45 2.67
C ASP A 202 18.20 -5.99 1.64
N TYR A 203 17.85 -6.91 0.73
CA TYR A 203 16.94 -6.65 -0.37
C TYR A 203 15.57 -6.18 0.16
N GLY A 204 15.04 -5.11 -0.43
CA GLY A 204 13.79 -4.46 0.00
C GLY A 204 13.99 -3.13 0.71
N ARG A 205 15.21 -2.87 1.24
CA ARG A 205 15.58 -1.51 1.64
C ARG A 205 15.75 -0.61 0.43
N ILE A 206 15.39 0.65 0.60
CA ILE A 206 15.61 1.65 -0.44
C ILE A 206 17.11 1.92 -0.62
N THR A 207 17.54 1.99 -1.87
CA THR A 207 18.92 2.36 -2.25
C THR A 207 18.94 3.78 -2.82
N GLN A 208 20.13 4.33 -3.01
CA GLN A 208 20.32 5.62 -3.66
C GLN A 208 19.68 5.67 -5.05
N GLY A 209 19.80 4.60 -5.85
CA GLY A 209 19.17 4.50 -7.17
C GLY A 209 17.66 4.61 -7.11
N GLY A 210 17.04 3.90 -6.17
CA GLY A 210 15.59 4.00 -5.94
C GLY A 210 15.14 5.37 -5.44
N ALA A 211 15.90 6.00 -4.54
CA ALA A 211 15.60 7.36 -4.08
C ALA A 211 15.70 8.40 -5.22
N LYS A 212 16.71 8.28 -6.10
CA LYS A 212 16.85 9.13 -7.29
C LYS A 212 15.71 8.92 -8.29
N ALA A 213 15.32 7.67 -8.53
CA ALA A 213 14.20 7.35 -9.42
C ALA A 213 12.88 7.95 -8.91
N PHE A 214 12.63 7.85 -7.60
CA PHE A 214 11.45 8.45 -6.99
C PHE A 214 11.52 9.99 -7.00
N LEU A 215 12.68 10.60 -6.74
CA LEU A 215 12.85 12.06 -6.86
C LEU A 215 12.64 12.55 -8.29
N ALA A 216 13.09 11.81 -9.30
CA ALA A 216 12.83 12.12 -10.71
C ALA A 216 11.32 12.12 -11.01
N ARG A 217 10.57 11.16 -10.47
CA ARG A 217 9.09 11.13 -10.56
C ARG A 217 8.48 12.38 -9.93
N ILE A 218 8.91 12.76 -8.72
CA ILE A 218 8.42 13.97 -8.04
C ILE A 218 8.70 15.22 -8.87
N TYR A 219 9.89 15.35 -9.44
CA TYR A 219 10.22 16.46 -10.33
C TYR A 219 9.33 16.50 -11.58
N LEU A 220 9.07 15.34 -12.20
CA LEU A 220 8.18 15.27 -13.35
C LEU A 220 6.75 15.71 -12.99
N THR A 221 6.19 15.22 -11.88
CA THR A 221 4.86 15.63 -11.38
C THR A 221 4.78 17.13 -11.12
N ARG A 222 5.91 17.78 -10.82
CA ARG A 222 6.02 19.21 -10.56
C ARG A 222 6.49 20.03 -11.76
N ASN A 223 6.47 19.44 -12.97
CA ASN A 223 6.90 20.08 -14.22
C ASN A 223 8.36 20.58 -14.20
N MET A 224 9.19 20.00 -13.34
CA MET A 224 10.64 20.23 -13.26
C MET A 224 11.34 19.26 -14.23
N ASN A 225 11.03 19.40 -15.51
CA ASN A 225 11.32 18.39 -16.54
C ASN A 225 12.84 18.17 -16.74
N GLN A 226 13.65 19.22 -16.58
CA GLN A 226 15.10 19.12 -16.74
C GLN A 226 15.73 18.30 -15.61
N GLU A 227 15.34 18.56 -14.36
CA GLU A 227 15.79 17.83 -13.18
C GLU A 227 15.32 16.38 -13.22
N ALA A 228 14.06 16.15 -13.61
CA ALA A 228 13.51 14.82 -13.82
C ALA A 228 14.33 14.03 -14.86
N ALA A 229 14.54 14.61 -16.05
CA ALA A 229 15.30 13.97 -17.12
C ALA A 229 16.74 13.68 -16.71
N SER A 230 17.39 14.61 -16.00
CA SER A 230 18.78 14.45 -15.54
C SER A 230 18.92 13.31 -14.55
N LEU A 231 18.04 13.23 -13.55
CA LEU A 231 18.05 12.13 -12.58
C LEU A 231 17.66 10.79 -13.21
N SER A 232 16.67 10.76 -14.10
CA SER A 232 16.31 9.54 -14.81
C SER A 232 17.47 9.01 -15.66
N ALA A 233 18.17 9.88 -16.38
CA ALA A 233 19.33 9.49 -17.19
C ALA A 233 20.47 8.94 -16.31
N ASP A 234 20.72 9.56 -15.16
CA ASP A 234 21.70 9.07 -14.18
C ASP A 234 21.33 7.67 -13.64
N VAL A 235 20.06 7.46 -13.28
CA VAL A 235 19.56 6.17 -12.80
C VAL A 235 19.74 5.08 -13.86
N ILE A 236 19.33 5.37 -15.11
CA ILE A 236 19.45 4.43 -16.23
C ILE A 236 20.91 4.04 -16.48
N LYS A 237 21.85 4.99 -16.35
CA LYS A 237 23.25 4.76 -16.69
C LYS A 237 24.05 4.08 -15.58
N ASN A 238 23.81 4.43 -14.32
CA ASN A 238 24.81 4.24 -13.25
C ASN A 238 24.45 3.19 -12.18
N TYR A 239 23.25 2.61 -12.21
CA TYR A 239 22.77 1.70 -11.15
C TYR A 239 22.56 0.25 -11.59
N GLY A 240 22.80 -0.08 -12.87
CA GLY A 240 22.79 -1.47 -13.35
C GLY A 240 21.41 -2.11 -13.49
N TYR A 241 20.34 -1.32 -13.45
CA TYR A 241 18.98 -1.78 -13.75
C TYR A 241 18.86 -2.18 -15.22
N GLN A 242 18.03 -3.18 -15.50
CA GLN A 242 17.85 -3.73 -16.85
C GLN A 242 16.43 -4.26 -17.02
N LEU A 243 15.77 -3.89 -18.13
CA LEU A 243 14.48 -4.45 -18.51
C LEU A 243 14.59 -5.97 -18.72
N GLN A 244 13.57 -6.71 -18.31
CA GLN A 244 13.43 -8.13 -18.61
C GLN A 244 13.32 -8.33 -20.12
N THR A 245 13.91 -9.40 -20.63
CA THR A 245 13.81 -9.74 -22.05
C THR A 245 12.37 -10.11 -22.44
N ASN A 246 11.67 -10.84 -21.56
CA ASN A 246 10.24 -11.12 -21.74
C ASN A 246 9.43 -10.42 -20.66
N TYR A 247 8.43 -9.64 -21.08
CA TYR A 247 7.55 -8.93 -20.16
C TYR A 247 6.83 -9.87 -19.18
N ALA A 248 6.42 -11.06 -19.62
CA ALA A 248 5.74 -12.04 -18.77
C ALA A 248 6.61 -12.53 -17.59
N ASP A 249 7.93 -12.41 -17.67
CA ASP A 249 8.85 -12.81 -16.60
C ASP A 249 8.72 -11.91 -15.36
N LEU A 250 8.20 -10.68 -15.50
CA LEU A 250 7.93 -9.77 -14.38
C LEU A 250 6.90 -10.31 -13.39
N TRP A 251 6.04 -11.22 -13.84
CA TRP A 251 4.88 -11.69 -13.09
C TRP A 251 5.06 -13.10 -12.52
N LYS A 252 6.25 -13.68 -12.65
CA LYS A 252 6.56 -15.02 -12.11
C LYS A 252 6.96 -14.95 -10.64
N MET A 253 6.47 -15.89 -9.84
CA MET A 253 6.75 -15.97 -8.40
C MET A 253 8.21 -16.28 -8.06
N ASP A 254 8.95 -16.88 -9.00
CA ASP A 254 10.38 -17.18 -8.86
C ASP A 254 11.29 -16.04 -9.36
N ASN A 255 10.72 -14.96 -9.92
CA ASN A 255 11.46 -13.83 -10.49
C ASN A 255 11.21 -12.48 -9.77
N LEU A 256 10.97 -12.54 -8.45
CA LEU A 256 10.63 -11.37 -7.63
C LEU A 256 11.83 -10.47 -7.25
N GLN A 257 13.05 -10.87 -7.64
CA GLN A 257 14.30 -10.11 -7.42
C GLN A 257 15.08 -10.01 -8.73
N ASN A 258 14.56 -9.23 -9.67
CA ASN A 258 15.15 -9.08 -11.00
C ASN A 258 15.70 -7.67 -11.22
N LYS A 259 16.51 -7.50 -12.27
CA LYS A 259 17.22 -6.23 -12.54
C LYS A 259 16.31 -5.08 -12.99
N GLU A 260 15.04 -5.33 -13.31
CA GLU A 260 14.09 -4.27 -13.65
C GLU A 260 13.48 -3.63 -12.40
N ILE A 261 13.49 -4.36 -11.28
CA ILE A 261 12.95 -3.87 -10.01
C ILE A 261 13.92 -2.84 -9.41
N VAL A 262 13.48 -1.59 -9.38
CA VAL A 262 14.21 -0.48 -8.74
C VAL A 262 14.06 -0.52 -7.22
N TRP A 263 12.84 -0.75 -6.75
CA TRP A 263 12.50 -0.96 -5.33
C TRP A 263 11.20 -1.77 -5.23
N SER A 264 11.13 -2.68 -4.27
CA SER A 264 10.00 -3.59 -4.06
C SER A 264 9.52 -3.57 -2.61
N ILE A 265 8.21 -3.69 -2.46
CA ILE A 265 7.56 -3.83 -1.15
C ILE A 265 7.38 -5.31 -0.85
N HIS A 266 8.09 -5.79 0.16
CA HIS A 266 8.14 -7.22 0.44
C HIS A 266 7.06 -7.66 1.39
N TYR A 267 6.51 -8.83 1.08
CA TYR A 267 5.68 -9.59 2.02
C TYR A 267 6.45 -10.81 2.47
N SER A 268 6.38 -11.08 3.77
CA SER A 268 6.95 -12.27 4.39
C SER A 268 6.01 -13.46 4.20
N PRO A 269 6.54 -14.68 3.99
CA PRO A 269 5.74 -15.91 4.10
C PRO A 269 5.25 -16.14 5.54
N ASN A 270 5.98 -15.64 6.54
CA ASN A 270 5.46 -15.54 7.89
C ASN A 270 4.51 -14.34 8.00
N LEU A 271 3.21 -14.64 8.03
CA LEU A 271 2.14 -13.65 8.06
C LEU A 271 2.17 -12.75 9.30
N THR A 272 2.79 -13.17 10.41
CA THR A 272 2.90 -12.34 11.62
C THR A 272 3.87 -11.17 11.45
N LEU A 273 4.77 -11.23 10.45
CA LEU A 273 5.69 -10.14 10.09
C LEU A 273 5.11 -9.19 9.05
N ASN A 274 3.89 -9.45 8.59
CA ASN A 274 3.15 -8.55 7.73
C ASN A 274 2.15 -7.75 8.57
N ASP A 275 1.01 -7.41 7.99
CA ASP A 275 -0.05 -6.58 8.57
C ASP A 275 -1.23 -7.44 9.06
N ARG A 276 -0.96 -8.67 9.54
CA ARG A 276 -2.01 -9.58 10.00
C ARG A 276 -2.74 -8.98 11.19
N LEU A 277 -4.07 -9.00 11.15
CA LEU A 277 -4.93 -8.56 12.24
C LEU A 277 -4.57 -9.30 13.53
N ASP A 278 -4.24 -8.54 14.57
CA ASP A 278 -4.06 -9.02 15.94
C ASP A 278 -4.78 -8.08 16.89
N ALA A 279 -5.68 -8.60 17.71
CA ALA A 279 -6.55 -7.75 18.54
C ALA A 279 -5.78 -6.87 19.55
N LEU A 280 -4.56 -7.27 19.93
CA LEU A 280 -3.75 -6.59 20.93
C LEU A 280 -2.63 -5.76 20.27
N LEU A 281 -1.89 -6.38 19.35
CA LEU A 281 -0.68 -5.82 18.77
C LEU A 281 -0.95 -5.05 17.48
N TYR A 282 -2.01 -5.41 16.75
CA TYR A 282 -2.28 -4.83 15.44
C TYR A 282 -3.79 -4.80 15.10
N PRO A 283 -4.59 -4.07 15.89
CA PRO A 283 -6.06 -4.18 15.90
C PRO A 283 -6.71 -3.67 14.61
N THR A 284 -5.97 -2.95 13.76
CA THR A 284 -6.44 -2.51 12.45
C THR A 284 -6.03 -3.43 11.31
N GLY A 285 -5.17 -4.42 11.55
CA GLY A 285 -4.58 -5.24 10.51
C GLY A 285 -5.56 -5.97 9.60
N HIS A 286 -5.04 -6.52 8.51
CA HIS A 286 -5.82 -7.30 7.55
C HIS A 286 -5.93 -8.76 8.01
N PRO A 287 -7.12 -9.39 7.93
CA PRO A 287 -7.33 -10.76 8.42
C PRO A 287 -6.33 -11.80 7.90
N ASN A 288 -5.90 -11.67 6.64
CA ASN A 288 -5.00 -12.63 6.00
C ASN A 288 -3.52 -12.25 6.10
N GLY A 289 -3.16 -10.99 6.39
CA GLY A 289 -1.78 -10.49 6.46
C GLY A 289 -0.92 -10.59 5.19
N GLY A 290 -1.31 -11.37 4.17
CA GLY A 290 -0.54 -11.53 2.93
C GLY A 290 -0.90 -10.51 1.87
N ASN A 291 -0.11 -10.45 0.80
CA ASN A 291 -0.46 -9.71 -0.41
C ASN A 291 -1.58 -10.46 -1.15
N ASN A 292 -2.72 -9.80 -1.33
CA ASN A 292 -3.87 -10.35 -2.05
C ASN A 292 -4.25 -9.55 -3.30
N SER A 293 -3.42 -8.59 -3.71
CA SER A 293 -3.69 -7.72 -4.87
C SER A 293 -3.98 -8.49 -6.17
N HIS A 294 -3.23 -9.56 -6.44
CA HIS A 294 -3.42 -10.39 -7.64
C HIS A 294 -4.80 -11.07 -7.70
N LEU A 295 -5.47 -11.27 -6.56
CA LEU A 295 -6.79 -11.89 -6.49
C LEU A 295 -7.93 -10.93 -6.84
N LEU A 296 -7.70 -9.61 -6.74
CA LEU A 296 -8.72 -8.59 -6.95
C LEU A 296 -9.23 -8.59 -8.40
N PHE A 297 -8.39 -9.01 -9.34
CA PHE A 297 -8.63 -8.98 -10.78
C PHE A 297 -9.05 -10.34 -11.38
N VAL A 298 -9.29 -11.34 -10.52
CA VAL A 298 -9.67 -12.69 -10.94
C VAL A 298 -11.19 -12.75 -11.16
N MET A 299 -11.60 -13.14 -12.36
CA MET A 299 -13.00 -13.34 -12.71
C MET A 299 -13.65 -14.49 -11.92
N LYS A 300 -14.98 -14.51 -11.81
CA LYS A 300 -15.72 -15.63 -11.22
C LYS A 300 -15.68 -16.85 -12.16
N TYR A 301 -14.77 -17.78 -11.89
CA TYR A 301 -14.57 -19.00 -12.68
C TYR A 301 -14.98 -20.28 -11.97
N ASP A 302 -14.96 -20.31 -10.64
CA ASP A 302 -15.11 -21.50 -9.77
C ASP A 302 -16.55 -22.04 -9.65
N ASN A 303 -17.48 -21.49 -10.43
CA ASN A 303 -18.85 -21.99 -10.60
C ASN A 303 -19.16 -22.39 -12.05
N LEU A 304 -18.15 -22.36 -12.94
CA LEU A 304 -18.31 -22.74 -14.33
C LEU A 304 -18.04 -24.26 -14.50
N PRO A 305 -18.79 -24.95 -15.37
CA PRO A 305 -18.55 -26.37 -15.65
C PRO A 305 -17.08 -26.65 -16.03
N GLY A 306 -16.51 -27.70 -15.44
CA GLY A 306 -15.11 -28.07 -15.64
C GLY A 306 -14.12 -27.31 -14.75
N LEU A 307 -14.57 -26.32 -13.97
CA LEU A 307 -13.70 -25.52 -13.10
C LEU A 307 -14.13 -25.59 -11.63
N ALA A 308 -13.16 -25.86 -10.76
CA ALA A 308 -13.22 -25.74 -9.32
C ALA A 308 -12.13 -24.79 -8.83
N ARG A 309 -12.31 -24.20 -7.64
CA ARG A 309 -11.33 -23.27 -7.08
C ARG A 309 -10.01 -23.98 -6.78
N ASP A 310 -8.91 -23.45 -7.28
CA ASP A 310 -7.55 -23.95 -7.03
C ASP A 310 -6.56 -22.80 -6.78
N ILE A 311 -5.30 -23.16 -6.50
CA ILE A 311 -4.22 -22.19 -6.30
C ILE A 311 -3.82 -21.54 -7.62
N ASN A 312 -3.76 -22.31 -8.72
CA ASN A 312 -3.26 -21.86 -10.02
C ASN A 312 -4.15 -20.79 -10.68
N ASN A 313 -5.45 -20.79 -10.42
CA ASN A 313 -6.39 -19.79 -10.92
C ASN A 313 -6.72 -18.72 -9.86
N GLY A 314 -6.18 -18.87 -8.64
CA GLY A 314 -6.43 -17.96 -7.53
C GLY A 314 -7.87 -18.03 -6.99
N ARG A 315 -8.12 -17.33 -5.89
CA ARG A 315 -9.48 -17.16 -5.37
C ARG A 315 -10.18 -16.03 -6.15
N PRO A 316 -11.36 -16.28 -6.74
CA PRO A 316 -12.05 -15.28 -7.56
C PRO A 316 -12.77 -14.25 -6.68
N TYR A 317 -12.05 -13.22 -6.24
CA TYR A 317 -12.69 -12.11 -5.52
C TYR A 317 -13.59 -11.30 -6.44
N ASN A 318 -13.27 -11.24 -7.74
CA ASN A 318 -14.06 -10.56 -8.75
C ASN A 318 -14.27 -9.06 -8.42
N ARG A 319 -13.26 -8.40 -7.84
CA ARG A 319 -13.37 -6.99 -7.44
C ARG A 319 -13.38 -6.07 -8.64
N TYR A 320 -12.40 -6.25 -9.53
CA TYR A 320 -12.14 -5.32 -10.61
C TYR A 320 -11.98 -6.07 -11.93
N MET A 321 -12.63 -5.56 -12.97
CA MET A 321 -12.55 -6.09 -14.32
C MET A 321 -11.97 -5.04 -15.26
N PRO A 322 -11.24 -5.44 -16.31
CA PRO A 322 -10.71 -4.46 -17.26
C PRO A 322 -11.86 -3.82 -18.02
N THR A 323 -11.73 -2.54 -18.36
CA THR A 323 -12.61 -1.92 -19.35
C THR A 323 -12.27 -2.44 -20.74
N LEU A 324 -13.21 -2.31 -21.68
CA LEU A 324 -12.92 -2.60 -23.08
C LEU A 324 -11.82 -1.66 -23.62
N PHE A 325 -11.74 -0.44 -23.10
CA PHE A 325 -10.68 0.51 -23.44
C PHE A 325 -9.29 -0.05 -23.11
N LEU A 326 -9.06 -0.52 -21.88
CA LEU A 326 -7.78 -1.12 -21.49
C LEU A 326 -7.38 -2.27 -22.42
N LEU A 327 -8.31 -3.20 -22.70
CA LEU A 327 -8.03 -4.34 -23.56
C LEU A 327 -7.65 -3.91 -24.99
N ASN A 328 -8.20 -2.80 -25.48
CA ASN A 328 -7.94 -2.25 -26.82
C ASN A 328 -6.66 -1.40 -26.91
N LEU A 329 -6.00 -1.08 -25.79
CA LEU A 329 -4.69 -0.42 -25.82
C LEU A 329 -3.58 -1.32 -26.39
N PHE A 330 -3.81 -2.63 -26.40
CA PHE A 330 -2.85 -3.60 -26.89
C PHE A 330 -3.21 -4.06 -28.31
N ASN A 331 -2.19 -4.14 -29.17
CA ASN A 331 -2.26 -4.83 -30.44
C ASN A 331 -1.49 -6.15 -30.33
N GLU A 332 -2.20 -7.27 -30.20
CA GLU A 332 -1.63 -8.60 -29.92
C GLU A 332 -0.65 -9.10 -31.00
N THR A 333 -0.69 -8.53 -32.20
CA THR A 333 0.23 -8.91 -33.28
C THR A 333 1.65 -8.36 -33.10
N ILE A 334 1.81 -7.27 -32.33
CA ILE A 334 3.09 -6.58 -32.12
C ILE A 334 3.38 -6.27 -30.66
N ASP A 335 2.43 -6.50 -29.76
CA ASP A 335 2.54 -6.19 -28.33
C ASP A 335 2.36 -7.45 -27.48
N ALA A 336 3.49 -8.08 -27.15
CA ALA A 336 3.54 -9.28 -26.30
C ALA A 336 3.03 -9.05 -24.86
N ARG A 337 2.83 -7.79 -24.44
CA ARG A 337 2.32 -7.49 -23.09
C ARG A 337 0.89 -7.98 -22.91
N TYR A 338 0.08 -8.07 -23.96
CA TYR A 338 -1.30 -8.57 -23.83
C TYR A 338 -1.31 -10.00 -23.26
N GLU A 339 -0.59 -10.93 -23.89
CA GLU A 339 -0.45 -12.31 -23.43
C GLU A 339 0.29 -12.42 -22.09
N GLY A 340 1.20 -11.48 -21.81
CA GLY A 340 1.91 -11.41 -20.53
C GLY A 340 1.04 -10.89 -19.38
N SER A 341 0.06 -10.03 -19.65
CA SER A 341 -0.78 -9.35 -18.65
C SER A 341 -2.12 -10.03 -18.41
N PHE A 342 -2.66 -10.78 -19.38
CA PHE A 342 -4.03 -11.27 -19.31
C PHE A 342 -4.12 -12.79 -19.42
N LYS A 343 -5.10 -13.36 -18.71
CA LYS A 343 -5.43 -14.79 -18.75
C LYS A 343 -6.70 -14.98 -19.57
N MET A 344 -6.57 -15.70 -20.68
CA MET A 344 -7.67 -16.00 -21.59
C MET A 344 -8.19 -17.44 -21.44
N ALA A 345 -7.31 -18.40 -21.17
CA ALA A 345 -7.70 -19.82 -21.08
C ALA A 345 -7.74 -20.32 -19.63
N TYR A 346 -8.79 -21.06 -19.32
CA TYR A 346 -8.94 -21.82 -18.09
C TYR A 346 -9.11 -23.29 -18.43
N TYR A 347 -8.25 -24.12 -17.83
CA TYR A 347 -8.21 -25.55 -18.09
C TYR A 347 -9.03 -26.31 -17.05
N CYS A 348 -9.71 -27.36 -17.50
CA CYS A 348 -10.53 -28.22 -16.68
C CYS A 348 -9.69 -28.81 -15.54
N ASN A 349 -10.16 -28.67 -14.30
CA ASN A 349 -9.45 -29.14 -13.10
C ASN A 349 -10.34 -29.95 -12.14
N THR A 350 -11.54 -30.33 -12.61
CA THR A 350 -12.50 -31.15 -11.84
C THR A 350 -13.15 -32.19 -12.74
N THR A 351 -13.65 -33.27 -12.15
CA THR A 351 -14.41 -34.32 -12.85
C THR A 351 -15.83 -33.88 -13.19
N VAL A 352 -16.31 -32.77 -12.62
CA VAL A 352 -17.62 -32.17 -12.94
C VAL A 352 -17.45 -31.27 -14.16
N ALA A 353 -17.38 -31.87 -15.35
CA ALA A 353 -17.10 -31.18 -16.62
C ALA A 353 -18.17 -31.47 -17.70
N PRO A 354 -18.34 -30.57 -18.68
CA PRO A 354 -19.15 -30.85 -19.88
C PRO A 354 -18.69 -32.12 -20.61
N ALA A 355 -19.62 -32.77 -21.30
CA ALA A 355 -19.33 -33.99 -22.06
C ALA A 355 -18.18 -33.77 -23.08
N GLY A 356 -17.16 -34.62 -23.02
CA GLY A 356 -16.02 -34.58 -23.94
C GLY A 356 -14.94 -33.56 -23.59
N ILE A 357 -14.94 -33.01 -22.36
CA ILE A 357 -13.83 -32.24 -21.77
C ILE A 357 -13.19 -33.08 -20.66
N ALA A 358 -11.91 -33.40 -20.78
CA ALA A 358 -11.12 -34.04 -19.75
C ALA A 358 -10.35 -33.02 -18.90
N ILE A 359 -9.84 -33.43 -17.74
CA ILE A 359 -8.92 -32.61 -16.94
C ILE A 359 -7.70 -32.24 -17.79
N GLY A 360 -7.33 -30.96 -17.79
CA GLY A 360 -6.27 -30.40 -18.62
C GLY A 360 -6.75 -29.84 -19.97
N ASP A 361 -7.94 -30.22 -20.45
CA ASP A 361 -8.53 -29.60 -21.64
C ASP A 361 -8.98 -28.17 -21.33
N THR A 362 -9.11 -27.32 -22.36
CA THR A 362 -9.74 -26.00 -22.17
C THR A 362 -11.19 -26.19 -21.72
N ALA A 363 -11.58 -25.55 -20.63
CA ALA A 363 -12.96 -25.53 -20.13
C ALA A 363 -13.65 -24.20 -20.42
N VAL A 364 -12.91 -23.09 -20.28
CA VAL A 364 -13.40 -21.74 -20.52
C VAL A 364 -12.34 -20.92 -21.26
N TYR A 365 -12.78 -20.12 -22.23
CA TYR A 365 -11.95 -19.17 -22.95
C TYR A 365 -12.59 -17.78 -22.93
N THR A 366 -11.85 -16.76 -22.50
CA THR A 366 -12.27 -15.36 -22.50
C THR A 366 -11.46 -14.57 -23.50
N THR A 367 -12.09 -13.62 -24.20
CA THR A 367 -11.37 -12.80 -25.19
C THR A 367 -12.02 -11.44 -25.40
N LYS A 368 -11.21 -10.44 -25.76
CA LYS A 368 -11.69 -9.10 -26.17
C LYS A 368 -12.24 -9.07 -27.61
N ASN A 369 -12.04 -10.14 -28.37
CA ASN A 369 -12.47 -10.25 -29.76
C ASN A 369 -13.89 -10.81 -29.85
N ILE A 370 -14.57 -10.58 -30.96
CA ILE A 370 -15.88 -11.21 -31.23
C ILE A 370 -15.62 -12.58 -31.85
N VAL A 371 -16.26 -13.62 -31.32
CA VAL A 371 -16.14 -14.98 -31.86
C VAL A 371 -17.41 -15.31 -32.65
N PRO A 372 -17.31 -15.55 -33.98
CA PRO A 372 -18.47 -15.89 -34.79
C PRO A 372 -19.23 -17.10 -34.24
N ALA A 373 -20.56 -17.09 -34.32
CA ALA A 373 -21.41 -18.18 -33.83
C ALA A 373 -21.04 -19.54 -34.47
N THR A 374 -20.66 -19.54 -35.74
CA THR A 374 -20.17 -20.74 -36.46
C THR A 374 -18.91 -21.31 -35.83
N VAL A 375 -17.95 -20.47 -35.45
CA VAL A 375 -16.72 -20.90 -34.77
C VAL A 375 -17.04 -21.38 -33.36
N ARG A 376 -17.87 -20.63 -32.62
CA ARG A 376 -18.28 -20.98 -31.25
C ARG A 376 -18.93 -22.36 -31.19
N ALA A 377 -19.80 -22.70 -32.16
CA ALA A 377 -20.46 -24.00 -32.23
C ALA A 377 -19.51 -25.19 -32.44
N THR A 378 -18.28 -24.96 -32.94
CA THR A 378 -17.27 -26.03 -33.08
C THR A 378 -16.50 -26.34 -31.80
N LYS A 379 -16.64 -25.49 -30.76
CA LYS A 379 -15.87 -25.61 -29.52
C LYS A 379 -16.66 -26.37 -28.48
N LYS A 380 -15.97 -27.28 -27.78
CA LYS A 380 -16.54 -28.04 -26.65
C LYS A 380 -16.56 -27.21 -25.36
N TYR A 381 -15.72 -26.19 -25.28
CA TYR A 381 -15.54 -25.32 -24.13
C TYR A 381 -16.38 -24.04 -24.20
N GLN A 382 -16.63 -23.43 -23.05
CA GLN A 382 -17.39 -22.18 -22.96
C GLN A 382 -16.54 -20.99 -23.42
N ILE A 383 -17.16 -20.07 -24.16
CA ILE A 383 -16.51 -18.85 -24.64
C ILE A 383 -17.26 -17.64 -24.09
N TYR A 384 -16.51 -16.70 -23.50
CA TYR A 384 -16.98 -15.35 -23.18
C TYR A 384 -16.21 -14.36 -24.05
N ASP A 385 -16.86 -13.88 -25.09
CA ASP A 385 -16.27 -12.95 -26.05
C ASP A 385 -16.64 -11.50 -25.73
N ARG A 386 -16.21 -10.56 -26.58
CA ARG A 386 -16.49 -9.12 -26.41
C ARG A 386 -17.96 -8.81 -26.14
N ASN A 387 -18.88 -9.42 -26.89
CA ASN A 387 -20.30 -9.11 -26.86
C ASN A 387 -21.04 -9.79 -25.70
N ASP A 388 -20.42 -10.81 -25.10
CA ASP A 388 -20.85 -11.39 -23.83
C ASP A 388 -20.48 -10.46 -22.67
N ILE A 389 -19.31 -9.82 -22.74
CA ILE A 389 -18.71 -9.07 -21.63
C ILE A 389 -19.12 -7.58 -21.64
N TYR A 390 -19.22 -6.95 -22.81
CA TYR A 390 -19.47 -5.52 -22.96
C TYR A 390 -20.66 -5.22 -23.88
N ASN A 391 -21.31 -4.08 -23.63
CA ASN A 391 -22.28 -3.50 -24.55
C ASN A 391 -21.56 -2.85 -25.75
N ALA A 392 -22.32 -2.52 -26.80
CA ALA A 392 -21.77 -1.87 -28.01
C ALA A 392 -21.09 -0.52 -27.71
N ASN A 393 -21.57 0.21 -26.69
CA ASN A 393 -20.97 1.46 -26.21
C ASN A 393 -19.77 1.26 -25.25
N GLY A 394 -19.32 0.02 -25.05
CA GLY A 394 -18.15 -0.32 -24.23
C GLY A 394 -18.41 -0.46 -22.73
N THR A 395 -19.64 -0.18 -22.24
CA THR A 395 -19.96 -0.38 -20.82
C THR A 395 -20.06 -1.86 -20.48
N SER A 396 -19.72 -2.23 -19.24
CA SER A 396 -19.77 -3.62 -18.79
C SER A 396 -21.20 -4.18 -18.84
N LYS A 397 -21.34 -5.37 -19.45
CA LYS A 397 -22.58 -6.15 -19.55
C LYS A 397 -22.54 -7.38 -18.63
N ASN A 398 -21.45 -8.16 -18.68
CA ASN A 398 -21.16 -9.23 -17.73
C ASN A 398 -19.99 -8.80 -16.83
N ARG A 399 -20.22 -8.79 -15.51
CA ARG A 399 -19.22 -8.43 -14.50
C ARG A 399 -18.68 -9.63 -13.72
N LEU A 400 -19.12 -10.84 -14.05
CA LEU A 400 -18.66 -12.09 -13.44
C LEU A 400 -17.54 -12.74 -14.25
N GLN A 401 -17.73 -12.89 -15.57
CA GLN A 401 -16.73 -13.48 -16.46
C GLN A 401 -16.17 -12.41 -17.40
N TYR A 402 -14.85 -12.33 -17.47
CA TYR A 402 -14.10 -11.36 -18.26
C TYR A 402 -12.65 -11.83 -18.45
N VAL A 403 -11.92 -11.17 -19.34
CA VAL A 403 -10.47 -11.37 -19.47
C VAL A 403 -9.78 -10.92 -18.18
N ALA A 404 -9.22 -11.86 -17.41
CA ALA A 404 -8.67 -11.57 -16.07
C ALA A 404 -7.21 -11.11 -16.16
N LEU A 405 -6.75 -10.31 -15.20
CA LEU A 405 -5.32 -9.99 -15.06
C LEU A 405 -4.57 -11.25 -14.63
N LYS A 406 -3.42 -11.50 -15.27
CA LYS A 406 -2.51 -12.59 -14.96
C LYS A 406 -1.36 -12.06 -14.12
N LYS A 407 -1.26 -12.53 -12.88
CA LYS A 407 -0.11 -12.32 -12.00
C LYS A 407 0.06 -13.53 -11.10
N PHE A 408 1.25 -14.13 -11.11
CA PHE A 408 1.58 -15.37 -10.38
C PHE A 408 0.84 -16.65 -10.84
N MET A 409 0.10 -16.58 -11.95
CA MET A 409 -0.82 -17.64 -12.44
C MET A 409 -0.52 -18.08 -13.86
#